data_AF-A0AAD8KMP0-F1
#
_entry.id   AF-A0AAD8KMP0-F1
#
_cell.length_a   1.000
_cell.length_b   1.000
_cell.length_c   1.000
_cell.angle_alpha   90.00
_cell.angle_beta   90.00
_cell.angle_gamma   90.00
#
_symmetry.space_group_name_H-M   'P 1'
#
loop_
_entity.id
_entity.type
_entity.pdbx_description
1 polymer ?
#
loop_
_entity_poly.entity_id
_entity_poly.type
_entity_poly.pdbx_seq_one_letter_code
_entity_poly.pdbx_strand_id
1 'polypeptide(L)'
;MEAKKTQFVSMNEIKEMIKTLPQHTCSWMKGISTLYKYQGFWGHQKFLEGAIFTQQITFNARPNDVFLCNYPKSGKTWLKALNLAIITRERFDESTSPLLTTLPHKCIPFLE
;
A
#
# COMPACT_ATOMS: atom_id res chain seq x y z
N MET A 1 7.46 -5.38 32.77
CA MET A 1 7.63 -5.08 31.34
C MET A 1 6.69 -3.95 31.01
N GLU A 2 7.20 -2.75 30.81
CA GLU A 2 6.38 -1.58 30.50
C GLU A 2 5.74 -1.77 29.12
N ALA A 3 4.41 -1.76 29.07
CA ALA A 3 3.69 -1.64 27.83
C ALA A 3 4.05 -0.27 27.23
N LYS A 4 4.80 -0.25 26.13
CA LYS A 4 4.98 0.96 25.33
C LYS A 4 3.58 1.46 24.96
N LYS A 5 3.16 2.58 25.54
CA LYS A 5 1.98 3.32 25.08
C LYS A 5 2.25 3.70 23.63
N THR A 6 1.65 2.98 22.70
CA THR A 6 1.60 3.40 21.29
C THR A 6 0.79 4.68 21.26
N GLN A 7 1.49 5.82 21.20
CA GLN A 7 0.86 7.11 21.02
C GLN A 7 0.26 7.12 19.61
N PHE A 8 -1.07 7.16 19.53
CA PHE A 8 -1.77 7.23 18.25
C PHE A 8 -1.46 8.58 17.60
N VAL A 9 -0.71 8.56 16.49
CA VAL A 9 -0.38 9.74 15.71
C VAL A 9 -1.55 10.05 14.78
N SER A 10 -2.14 11.23 14.85
CA SER A 10 -3.21 11.66 13.94
C SER A 10 -2.70 11.80 12.50
N MET A 11 -3.60 11.71 11.52
CA MET A 11 -3.26 11.90 10.10
C MET A 11 -2.61 13.27 9.83
N ASN A 12 -2.98 14.30 10.60
CA ASN A 12 -2.37 15.63 10.50
C ASN A 12 -0.94 15.65 11.02
N GLU A 13 -0.65 14.97 12.14
CA GLU A 13 0.71 14.84 12.66
C GLU A 13 1.62 14.06 11.70
N ILE A 14 1.11 13.01 11.04
CA ILE A 14 1.85 12.29 9.99
C ILE A 14 2.20 13.23 8.81
N LYS A 15 1.23 14.03 8.36
CA LYS A 15 1.44 15.01 7.29
C LYS A 15 2.52 16.03 7.62
N GLU A 16 2.47 16.59 8.83
CA GLU A 16 3.48 17.55 9.27
C GLU A 16 4.85 16.90 9.46
N MET A 17 4.91 15.68 10.00
CA MET A 17 6.16 14.93 10.12
C MET A 17 6.81 14.67 8.75
N ILE A 18 6.04 14.25 7.74
CA ILE A 18 6.58 13.99 6.40
C ILE A 18 7.23 15.24 5.80
N LYS A 19 6.66 16.42 6.02
CA LYS A 19 7.24 17.69 5.51
C LYS A 19 8.62 18.00 6.10
N THR A 20 8.93 17.51 7.30
CA THR A 20 10.25 17.69 7.93
C THR A 20 11.33 16.74 7.41
N LEU A 21 10.94 15.72 6.65
CA LEU A 21 11.88 14.74 6.09
C LEU A 21 12.74 15.35 4.98
N PRO A 22 13.91 14.78 4.67
CA PRO A 22 14.70 15.17 3.51
C PRO A 22 13.86 15.09 2.24
N GLN A 23 13.88 16.18 1.46
CA GLN A 23 13.07 16.33 0.26
C GLN A 23 13.96 16.29 -0.99
N HIS A 24 13.43 15.70 -2.05
CA HIS A 24 14.04 15.76 -3.37
C HIS A 24 12.97 16.09 -4.38
N THR A 25 13.11 17.25 -5.01
CA THR A 25 12.21 17.70 -6.06
C THR A 25 12.82 17.35 -7.40
N CYS A 26 12.12 16.51 -8.15
CA CYS A 26 12.49 16.17 -9.51
C CYS A 26 11.45 16.70 -10.50
N SER A 27 11.94 17.25 -11.60
CA SER A 27 11.10 17.57 -12.76
C SER A 27 11.00 16.31 -13.62
N TRP A 28 9.99 15.49 -13.33
CA TRP A 28 9.75 14.23 -14.04
C TRP A 28 8.41 14.33 -14.80
N MET A 29 8.43 14.14 -16.13
CA MET A 29 7.31 14.44 -17.04
C MET A 29 6.84 15.92 -17.00
N LYS A 30 5.59 16.22 -17.41
CA LYS A 30 4.95 17.56 -17.43
C LYS A 30 4.67 18.14 -16.03
N GLY A 31 5.47 17.84 -15.01
CA GLY A 31 5.20 18.26 -13.65
C GLY A 31 6.41 18.23 -12.73
N ILE A 32 6.28 18.98 -11.63
CA ILE A 32 7.22 18.96 -10.52
C ILE A 32 6.72 17.93 -9.52
N SER A 33 7.57 16.98 -9.15
CA SER A 33 7.28 15.96 -8.16
C SER A 33 8.24 16.07 -6.98
N THR A 34 7.70 16.30 -5.79
CA THR A 34 8.47 16.26 -4.54
C THR A 34 8.38 14.88 -3.91
N LEU A 35 9.54 14.28 -3.67
CA LEU A 35 9.71 13.03 -2.96
C LEU A 35 10.27 13.30 -1.57
N TYR A 36 9.91 12.48 -0.60
CA TYR A 36 10.36 12.56 0.79
C TYR A 36 11.04 11.27 1.17
N LYS A 37 12.16 11.36 1.92
CA LYS A 37 12.92 10.19 2.37
C LYS A 37 12.43 9.73 3.74
N TYR A 38 11.78 8.57 3.79
CA TYR A 38 11.32 7.92 5.02
C TYR A 38 11.93 6.52 5.14
N GLN A 39 12.57 6.21 6.27
CA GLN A 39 13.23 4.91 6.54
C GLN A 39 14.13 4.39 5.39
N GLY A 40 14.82 5.30 4.69
CA GLY A 40 15.71 4.94 3.57
C GLY A 40 15.03 4.84 2.20
N PHE A 41 13.69 4.92 2.13
CA PHE A 41 12.92 4.90 0.88
C PHE A 41 12.46 6.31 0.47
N TRP A 42 12.46 6.59 -0.84
CA TRP A 42 11.93 7.83 -1.41
C TRP A 42 10.53 7.61 -1.95
N GLY A 43 9.55 8.36 -1.46
CA GLY A 43 8.15 8.23 -1.87
C GLY A 43 7.42 9.58 -1.96
N HIS A 44 6.29 9.58 -2.68
CA HIS A 44 5.38 10.71 -2.67
C HIS A 44 4.68 10.84 -1.31
N GLN A 45 4.35 12.07 -0.92
CA GLN A 45 3.70 12.34 0.36
C GLN A 45 2.45 11.47 0.60
N LYS A 46 1.53 11.37 -0.38
CA LYS A 46 0.31 10.56 -0.24
C LYS A 46 0.58 9.08 0.02
N PHE A 47 1.61 8.52 -0.62
CA PHE A 47 1.98 7.12 -0.42
C PHE A 47 2.57 6.90 0.98
N LEU A 48 3.44 7.81 1.43
CA LEU A 48 4.04 7.72 2.75
C LEU A 48 3.00 7.94 3.86
N GLU A 49 2.08 8.88 3.67
CA GLU A 49 0.93 9.13 4.55
C GLU A 49 0.17 7.83 4.83
N GLY A 50 -0.27 7.14 3.78
CA GLY A 50 -0.98 5.87 3.89
C GLY A 50 -0.14 4.76 4.50
N ALA A 51 1.11 4.59 4.04
CA ALA A 51 1.99 3.56 4.57
C ALA A 51 2.27 3.72 6.08
N ILE A 52 2.55 4.95 6.54
CA ILE A 52 2.82 5.25 7.96
C ILE A 52 1.55 5.06 8.78
N PHE A 53 0.42 5.60 8.31
CA PHE A 53 -0.86 5.47 9.00
C PHE A 53 -1.26 4.00 9.17
N THR A 54 -1.12 3.22 8.10
CA THR A 54 -1.47 1.82 8.13
C THR A 54 -0.55 1.00 9.01
N GLN A 55 0.76 1.25 8.96
CA GLN A 55 1.75 0.59 9.81
C GLN A 55 1.53 0.87 11.31
N GLN A 56 1.12 2.09 11.67
CA GLN A 56 1.08 2.52 13.08
C GLN A 56 -0.28 2.35 13.74
N ILE A 57 -1.38 2.34 12.98
CA ILE A 57 -2.72 2.59 13.54
C ILE A 57 -3.75 1.54 13.11
N THR A 58 -3.87 1.28 11.81
CA THR A 58 -5.04 0.53 11.30
C THR A 58 -4.77 -0.93 11.00
N PHE A 59 -3.53 -1.34 10.78
CA PHE A 59 -3.25 -2.70 10.34
C PHE A 59 -2.72 -3.61 11.44
N ASN A 60 -3.51 -4.65 11.75
CA ASN A 60 -3.13 -5.75 12.61
C ASN A 60 -3.06 -7.03 11.77
N ALA A 61 -1.85 -7.46 11.44
CA ALA A 61 -1.61 -8.68 10.68
C ALA A 61 -2.14 -9.91 11.42
N ARG A 62 -2.78 -10.81 10.69
CA ARG A 62 -3.21 -12.13 11.17
C ARG A 62 -2.29 -13.20 10.61
N PRO A 63 -2.10 -14.34 11.30
CA PRO A 63 -1.23 -15.42 10.82
C PRO A 63 -1.60 -15.98 9.43
N ASN A 64 -2.85 -15.81 9.02
CA ASN A 64 -3.37 -16.32 7.75
C ASN A 64 -3.45 -15.24 6.65
N ASP A 65 -2.97 -14.02 6.90
CA ASP A 65 -2.96 -12.96 5.89
C ASP A 65 -1.88 -13.24 4.84
N VAL A 66 -2.21 -12.97 3.58
CA VAL A 66 -1.30 -13.12 2.44
C VAL A 66 -1.03 -11.74 1.85
N PHE A 67 0.24 -11.33 1.82
CA PHE A 67 0.66 -10.06 1.23
C PHE A 67 1.23 -10.25 -0.16
N LEU A 68 0.77 -9.41 -1.09
CA LEU A 68 1.34 -9.31 -2.44
C LEU A 68 2.25 -8.09 -2.51
N CYS A 69 3.55 -8.31 -2.38
CA CYS A 69 4.56 -7.25 -2.41
C CYS A 69 5.16 -7.10 -3.82
N ASN A 70 5.21 -5.88 -4.34
CA ASN A 70 5.88 -5.57 -5.60
C ASN A 70 6.27 -4.09 -5.68
N TYR A 71 7.23 -3.79 -6.55
CA TYR A 71 7.58 -2.41 -6.86
C TYR A 71 6.51 -1.79 -7.78
N PRO A 72 6.24 -0.47 -7.68
CA PRO A 72 5.35 0.20 -8.63
C PRO A 72 5.69 -0.11 -10.10
N LYS A 73 4.65 -0.34 -10.90
CA LYS A 73 4.73 -0.60 -12.35
C LYS A 73 5.39 -1.92 -12.78
N SER A 74 5.70 -2.84 -11.86
CA SER A 74 6.25 -4.17 -12.19
C SER A 74 5.18 -5.26 -12.41
N GLY A 75 4.01 -4.92 -12.96
CA GLY A 75 2.97 -5.93 -13.26
C GLY A 75 2.02 -6.33 -12.10
N LYS A 76 1.62 -5.37 -11.25
CA LYS A 76 0.71 -5.63 -10.11
C LYS A 76 -0.62 -6.26 -10.51
N THR A 77 -1.18 -5.87 -11.65
CA THR A 77 -2.50 -6.32 -12.11
C THR A 77 -2.50 -7.81 -12.42
N TRP A 78 -1.48 -8.29 -13.14
CA TRP A 78 -1.29 -9.70 -13.42
C TRP A 78 -1.07 -10.50 -12.14
N LEU A 79 -0.21 -10.00 -11.23
CA LEU A 79 0.02 -10.68 -9.94
C LEU A 79 -1.26 -10.78 -9.10
N LYS A 80 -2.06 -9.72 -9.02
CA LYS A 80 -3.35 -9.72 -8.32
C LYS A 80 -4.34 -10.69 -8.96
N ALA A 81 -4.44 -10.71 -10.29
CA ALA A 81 -5.35 -11.60 -11.00
C ALA A 81 -5.00 -13.08 -10.78
N LEU A 82 -3.72 -13.44 -10.95
CA LEU A 82 -3.24 -14.82 -10.76
C LEU A 82 -3.47 -15.31 -9.34
N ASN A 83 -3.14 -14.50 -8.33
CA ASN A 83 -3.35 -14.87 -6.93
C ASN A 83 -4.84 -15.02 -6.59
N LEU A 84 -5.70 -14.11 -7.10
CA LEU A 84 -7.14 -14.23 -6.89
C LEU A 84 -7.66 -15.54 -7.49
N ALA A 85 -7.29 -15.86 -8.73
CA ALA A 85 -7.68 -17.10 -9.38
C ALA A 85 -7.26 -18.34 -8.57
N ILE A 86 -6.01 -18.37 -8.08
CA ILE A 86 -5.49 -19.50 -7.29
C ILE A 86 -6.27 -19.67 -5.98
N ILE A 87 -6.52 -18.58 -5.25
CA ILE A 87 -7.18 -18.61 -3.93
C ILE A 87 -8.66 -18.99 -4.06
N THR A 88 -9.32 -18.58 -5.15
CA THR A 88 -10.75 -18.79 -5.33
C THR A 88 -11.12 -19.93 -6.29
N ARG A 89 -10.13 -20.71 -6.77
CA ARG A 89 -10.33 -21.78 -7.77
C ARG A 89 -11.35 -22.86 -7.38
N GLU A 90 -11.55 -23.08 -6.08
CA GLU A 90 -12.54 -24.05 -5.57
C GLU A 90 -13.94 -23.44 -5.41
N ARG A 91 -14.05 -22.12 -5.50
CA ARG A 91 -15.31 -21.36 -5.30
C ARG A 91 -15.94 -20.89 -6.60
N PHE A 92 -15.13 -20.61 -7.62
CA PHE A 92 -15.59 -20.13 -8.92
C PHE A 92 -14.96 -20.96 -10.02
N ASP A 93 -15.75 -21.27 -11.04
CA ASP A 93 -15.24 -21.82 -12.29
C ASP A 93 -14.71 -20.69 -13.21
N GLU A 94 -14.18 -21.07 -14.37
CA GLU A 94 -13.64 -20.10 -15.33
C GLU A 94 -14.70 -19.10 -15.83
N SER A 95 -15.97 -19.50 -15.90
CA SER A 95 -17.07 -18.70 -16.45
C SER A 95 -17.74 -17.77 -15.43
N THR A 96 -17.59 -18.07 -14.14
CA THR A 96 -18.17 -17.34 -13.01
C THR A 96 -17.14 -16.55 -12.22
N SER A 97 -15.88 -16.58 -12.65
CA SER A 97 -14.77 -15.91 -11.98
C SER A 97 -15.02 -14.40 -11.82
N PRO A 98 -14.81 -13.83 -10.62
CA PRO A 98 -14.88 -12.38 -10.39
C PRO A 98 -13.95 -11.56 -11.30
N LEU A 99 -12.90 -12.18 -11.85
CA LEU A 99 -11.97 -11.54 -12.78
C LEU A 99 -12.61 -11.13 -14.10
N LEU A 100 -13.74 -11.74 -14.48
CA LEU A 100 -14.47 -11.40 -15.72
C LEU A 100 -15.30 -10.12 -15.58
N THR A 101 -15.71 -9.78 -14.36
CA THR A 101 -16.63 -8.65 -14.08
C THR A 101 -15.98 -7.54 -13.28
N THR A 102 -14.89 -7.83 -12.58
CA THR A 102 -14.27 -6.93 -11.60
C THR A 102 -12.76 -6.83 -11.82
N LEU A 103 -12.25 -5.59 -11.77
CA LEU A 103 -10.81 -5.34 -11.84
C LEU A 103 -10.10 -5.96 -10.62
N PRO A 104 -8.95 -6.64 -10.80
CA PRO A 104 -8.22 -7.27 -9.68
C PRO A 104 -7.86 -6.30 -8.55
N HIS A 105 -7.69 -5.02 -8.86
CA HIS A 105 -7.43 -3.96 -7.88
C HIS A 105 -8.60 -3.69 -6.92
N LYS A 106 -9.84 -4.03 -7.32
CA LYS A 106 -11.02 -3.95 -6.46
C LYS A 106 -11.20 -5.21 -5.60
N CYS A 107 -10.71 -6.36 -6.07
CA CYS A 107 -10.78 -7.62 -5.32
C CYS A 107 -9.69 -7.73 -4.25
N ILE A 108 -8.49 -7.21 -4.53
CA ILE A 108 -7.36 -7.22 -3.60
C ILE A 108 -6.98 -5.76 -3.33
N PRO A 109 -7.34 -5.20 -2.15
CA PRO A 109 -7.06 -3.80 -1.83
C PRO A 109 -5.55 -3.52 -1.70
N PHE A 110 -5.19 -2.25 -1.72
CA PHE A 110 -3.87 -1.78 -1.29
C PHE A 110 -3.90 -1.53 0.21
N LEU A 111 -2.72 -1.60 0.83
CA LEU A 111 -2.60 -1.41 2.27
C LEU A 111 -2.32 0.07 2.59
N GLU A 112 -1.54 0.71 1.72
CA GLU A 112 -1.28 2.15 1.68
C GLU A 112 -2.45 2.99 1.15
#